data_AF-A0A7J9I838-F1
#
_entry.id   AF-A0A7J9I838-F1
#
_cell.length_a   1.000
_cell.length_b   1.000
_cell.length_c   1.000
_cell.angle_alpha   90.00
_cell.angle_beta   90.00
_cell.angle_gamma   90.00
#
_symmetry.space_group_name_H-M   'P 1'
#
loop_
_entity.id
_entity.type
_entity.pdbx_description
1 polymer ?
#
loop_
_entity_poly.entity_id
_entity_poly.type
_entity_poly.pdbx_seq_one_letter_code
_entity_poly.pdbx_strand_id
1 'polypeptide(L)' 'MSFTPPPPPVFTGKNYHIWVVKMKTYLQAHNLWNVIENDIEPPPLMANPTIAQMRQHSEE' A
#
# COMPACT_ATOMS: atom_id res chain seq x y z
N MET A 1 12.68 13.80 -7.01
CA MET A 1 11.65 13.19 -7.88
C MET A 1 10.81 12.27 -7.01
N SER A 2 9.50 12.51 -6.91
CA SER A 2 8.59 11.62 -6.20
C SER A 2 8.39 10.35 -7.02
N PHE A 3 8.60 9.19 -6.41
CA PHE A 3 8.24 7.92 -7.02
C PHE A 3 6.77 7.65 -6.74
N THR A 4 5.95 7.59 -7.78
CA THR A 4 4.58 7.10 -7.69
C THR A 4 4.57 5.65 -8.20
N PRO A 5 4.28 4.66 -7.33
CA PRO A 5 4.19 3.29 -7.77
C PRO A 5 3.04 3.10 -8.76
N PRO A 6 3.17 2.17 -9.72
CA PRO A 6 2.08 1.83 -10.62
C PRO A 6 0.88 1.28 -9.83
N PRO A 7 -0.35 1.45 -10.35
CA PRO A 7 -1.54 0.91 -9.70
C PRO A 7 -1.47 -0.62 -9.61
N PRO A 8 -2.11 -1.22 -8.58
CA PRO A 8 -2.14 -2.66 -8.41
C PRO A 8 -2.90 -3.35 -9.57
N PRO A 9 -2.56 -4.61 -9.90
CA PRO A 9 -3.25 -5.35 -10.94
C PRO A 9 -4.70 -5.65 -10.54
N VAL A 10 -5.67 -5.22 -11.36
CA VAL A 10 -7.10 -5.46 -11.14
C VAL A 10 -7.52 -6.80 -11.72
N PHE A 11 -8.31 -7.58 -10.98
CA PHE A 11 -8.84 -8.86 -11.46
C PHE A 11 -10.06 -8.65 -12.35
N THR A 12 -9.99 -9.12 -13.59
CA THR A 12 -11.07 -8.95 -14.59
C THR A 12 -11.98 -10.18 -14.70
N GLY A 13 -11.90 -11.14 -13.78
CA GLY A 13 -12.66 -12.40 -13.84
C GLY A 13 -12.10 -13.45 -14.81
N LYS A 14 -11.01 -13.17 -15.53
CA LYS A 14 -10.35 -14.09 -16.47
C LYS A 14 -8.88 -14.27 -16.10
N ASN A 15 -8.27 -15.38 -16.54
CA ASN A 15 -6.84 -15.66 -16.37
C ASN A 15 -6.36 -15.55 -14.92
N TYR A 16 -7.11 -16.14 -13.98
CA TYR A 16 -6.81 -16.09 -12.55
C TYR A 16 -5.35 -16.45 -12.22
N HIS A 17 -4.80 -17.50 -12.86
CA HIS A 17 -3.41 -17.91 -12.67
C HIS A 17 -2.40 -16.80 -13.02
N ILE A 18 -2.65 -16.02 -14.09
CA ILE A 18 -1.82 -14.87 -14.46
C ILE A 18 -1.99 -13.73 -13.45
N TRP A 19 -3.22 -13.45 -13.05
CA TRP A 19 -3.52 -12.37 -12.09
C TRP A 19 -2.86 -12.63 -10.74
N VAL A 20 -2.94 -13.85 -10.21
CA VAL A 20 -2.30 -14.23 -8.93
C VAL A 20 -0.80 -14.00 -8.97
N VAL A 21 -0.12 -14.41 -10.06
CA VAL A 21 1.32 -14.19 -10.21
C VAL A 21 1.66 -12.69 -10.22
N LYS A 22 0.87 -11.88 -10.96
CA LYS A 22 1.05 -10.42 -10.99
C LYS A 22 0.82 -9.77 -9.63
N MET A 23 -0.24 -10.16 -8.92
CA MET A 23 -0.57 -9.60 -7.61
C MET A 23 0.47 -9.98 -6.56
N LYS A 24 0.93 -11.24 -6.55
CA LYS A 24 2.01 -11.67 -5.66
C LYS A 24 3.29 -10.86 -5.90
N THR A 25 3.69 -10.73 -7.17
CA THR A 25 4.89 -9.96 -7.54
C THR A 25 4.78 -8.49 -7.13
N TYR A 26 3.60 -7.87 -7.34
CA TYR A 26 3.32 -6.51 -6.90
C TYR A 26 3.51 -6.36 -5.39
N LEU A 27 2.92 -7.25 -4.59
CA LEU A 27 3.03 -7.21 -3.13
C LEU A 27 4.47 -7.44 -2.65
N GLN A 28 5.21 -8.35 -3.28
CA GLN A 28 6.62 -8.57 -2.97
C GLN A 28 7.47 -7.33 -3.25
N ALA A 29 7.27 -6.66 -4.39
CA ALA A 29 8.00 -5.44 -4.74
C ALA A 29 7.75 -4.27 -3.78
N HIS A 30 6.61 -4.29 -3.06
CA HIS A 30 6.25 -3.27 -2.07
C HIS A 30 6.49 -3.73 -0.62
N ASN A 31 7.15 -4.87 -0.39
CA ASN A 31 7.32 -5.50 0.93
C ASN A 31 6.00 -5.76 1.69
N LEU A 32 4.88 -5.84 0.97
CA LEU A 32 3.55 -6.10 1.52
C LEU A 32 3.24 -7.60 1.63
N TRP A 33 3.96 -8.44 0.87
CA TRP A 33 3.77 -9.90 0.93
C TRP A 33 4.08 -10.48 2.32
N ASN A 34 5.06 -9.88 3.02
CA ASN A 34 5.49 -10.33 4.34
C ASN A 34 4.38 -10.25 5.41
N VAL A 35 3.47 -9.28 5.27
CA VAL A 35 2.29 -9.10 6.15
C VAL A 35 1.32 -10.28 6.01
N ILE A 36 1.12 -10.75 4.77
CA ILE A 36 0.20 -11.86 4.47
C ILE A 36 0.82 -13.19 4.90
N GLU A 37 2.14 -13.36 4.71
CA GLU A 37 2.81 -14.63 4.98
C GLU A 37 3.07 -14.87 6.47
N ASN A 38 3.31 -13.81 7.25
CA ASN A 38 3.67 -13.93 8.66
C ASN A 38 2.57 -13.48 9.62
N ASP A 39 1.38 -13.11 9.12
CA ASP A 39 0.29 -12.52 9.92
C ASP A 39 0.76 -11.33 10.79
N ILE A 40 1.82 -10.64 10.35
CA ILE A 40 2.36 -9.49 11.03
C ILE A 40 1.50 -8.31 10.64
N GLU A 41 0.77 -7.77 11.61
CA GLU A 41 -0.04 -6.58 11.42
C GLU A 41 0.82 -5.49 10.76
N PRO A 42 0.39 -4.93 9.61
CA PRO A 42 1.16 -3.88 8.98
C PRO A 42 1.32 -2.73 9.99
N PRO A 43 2.45 -2.00 9.98
CA PRO A 43 2.58 -0.81 10.82
C PRO A 43 1.32 0.02 10.63
N PRO A 44 0.65 0.45 11.73
CA PRO A 44 -0.59 1.19 11.62
C PRO A 44 -0.33 2.33 10.65
N LEU A 45 -1.11 2.38 9.56
CA LEU A 45 -1.06 3.47 8.59
C LEU A 45 -1.02 4.75 9.42
N MET A 46 0.12 5.46 9.41
CA MET A 46 0.37 6.57 10.34
C MET A 46 -0.93 7.35 10.47
N ALA A 47 -1.52 7.28 11.67
CA ALA A 47 -2.87 7.78 11.89
C ALA A 47 -2.90 9.19 11.32
N ASN A 48 -3.72 9.38 10.28
CA ASN A 48 -3.97 10.64 9.59
C ASN A 48 -3.72 11.79 10.57
N PRO A 49 -2.57 12.51 10.50
CA PRO A 49 -2.29 13.56 11.47
C PRO A 49 -3.40 14.58 11.28
N THR A 50 -4.29 14.55 12.26
CA THR A 50 -5.60 15.17 12.21
C THR A 50 -5.42 16.62 11.83
N ILE A 51 -6.29 17.16 10.97
CA ILE A 51 -6.33 18.54 10.46
C ILE A 51 -5.92 19.62 11.49
N ALA A 52 -6.06 19.33 12.79
CA ALA A 52 -5.46 20.06 13.91
C ALA A 52 -3.94 20.34 13.79
N GLN A 53 -3.09 19.39 13.39
CA GLN A 53 -1.63 19.60 13.26
C GLN A 53 -1.27 20.56 12.12
N MET A 54 -2.06 20.57 11.04
CA MET A 54 -1.87 21.50 9.92
C MET A 54 -2.22 22.94 10.29
N ARG A 55 -3.15 23.16 11.24
CA ARG A 55 -3.52 24.52 11.69
C ARG A 55 -2.47 25.14 12.62
N GLN A 56 -1.82 24.33 13.45
CA GLN A 56 -0.89 24.83 14.47
C GLN A 56 0.42 25.43 13.88
N HIS A 57 0.73 25.18 12.61
CA HIS A 57 1.90 25.73 11.92
C HIS A 57 1.60 26.97 11.05
N SER A 58 0.36 27.51 11.11
CA SER A 58 -0.02 28.72 10.35
C SER A 58 0.06 30.02 11.18
N GLU A 59 0.46 29.91 12.44
CA GLU A 59 0.50 31.02 13.42
C GLU A 59 1.92 31.21 14.00
N GLU A 60 2.95 30.99 13.20
CA GLU A 60 4.28 31.62 13.37
C GLU A 60 4.66 32.38 12.10
#